data_AF-A0A1F7SCW0-F1
#
_entry.id   AF-A0A1F7SCW0-F1
#
_cell.length_a   1.000
_cell.length_b   1.000
_cell.length_c   1.000
_cell.angle_alpha   90.00
_cell.angle_beta   90.00
_cell.angle_gamma   90.00
#
_symmetry.space_group_name_H-M   'P 1'
#
loop_
_entity.id
_entity.type
_entity.pdbx_description
1 polymer ?
#
loop_
_entity_poly.entity_id
_entity_poly.type
_entity_poly.pdbx_seq_one_letter_code
_entity_poly.pdbx_strand_id
1 'polypeptide(L)'
;MDMWKKLKEFFKEVKVELKKVSWPTRPETTDSTKVVIIVVLVVAFYLGIVDIVLSNSVKRILNSAPKASFEITPASGDINTTFTFNATNSYDKEDDVSLLMVRWDFDNDGIWDYPSSGYAKIKSATHKFSKHGVYTVKLNVKDSFGSNDTVLRRITVLKQKNL
;
A
#
# COMPACT_ATOMS: atom_id res chain seq x y z
N MET A 1 36.90 14.36 68.10
CA MET A 1 36.23 15.23 67.09
C MET A 1 34.83 14.68 66.91
N ASP A 2 33.83 15.35 67.48
CA ASP A 2 32.53 14.74 67.77
C ASP A 2 31.66 14.69 66.49
N MET A 3 31.90 13.65 65.68
CA MET A 3 31.28 13.43 64.36
C MET A 3 29.74 13.50 64.42
N TRP A 4 29.16 13.10 65.55
CA TRP A 4 27.73 13.17 65.81
C TRP A 4 27.18 14.60 65.92
N LYS A 5 27.97 15.55 66.42
CA LYS A 5 27.57 16.98 66.42
C LYS A 5 27.60 17.56 65.01
N LYS A 6 28.65 17.28 64.24
CA LYS A 6 28.75 17.70 62.83
C LYS A 6 27.62 17.13 61.98
N LEU A 7 27.23 15.88 62.20
CA LEU A 7 26.11 15.25 61.49
C LEU A 7 24.77 15.94 61.81
N LYS A 8 24.52 16.27 63.09
CA LYS A 8 23.32 17.01 63.51
C LYS A 8 23.29 18.43 62.94
N GLU A 9 24.43 19.11 62.91
CA GLU A 9 24.57 20.43 62.30
C GLU A 9 24.33 20.38 60.79
N PHE A 10 24.90 19.40 60.09
CA PHE A 10 24.67 19.20 58.65
C PHE A 10 23.19 19.02 58.32
N PHE A 11 22.46 18.14 59.00
CA PHE A 11 21.01 17.98 58.76
C PHE A 11 20.20 19.23 59.11
N LYS A 12 20.65 19.99 60.11
CA LYS A 12 20.02 21.27 60.49
C LYS A 12 20.25 22.32 59.40
N GLU A 13 21.46 22.44 58.88
CA GLU A 13 21.81 23.31 57.75
C GLU A 13 21.06 22.91 56.47
N VAL A 14 21.05 21.62 56.12
CA VAL A 14 20.31 21.10 54.96
C VAL A 14 18.81 21.40 55.07
N LYS A 15 18.20 21.26 56.25
CA LYS A 15 16.79 21.60 56.46
C LYS A 15 16.53 23.11 56.32
N VAL A 16 17.46 23.95 56.78
CA VAL A 16 17.36 25.41 56.63
C VAL A 16 17.49 25.81 55.16
N GLU A 17 18.43 25.23 54.44
CA GLU A 17 18.63 25.48 53.01
C GLU A 17 17.47 24.95 52.16
N LEU A 18 16.97 23.74 52.44
CA LEU A 18 15.78 23.20 51.78
C LEU A 18 14.53 24.06 51.98
N LYS A 19 14.46 24.83 53.07
CA LYS A 19 13.34 25.76 53.33
C LYS A 19 13.44 27.05 52.51
N LYS A 20 14.64 27.39 52.01
CA LYS A 20 14.85 28.50 51.07
C LYS A 20 14.53 28.09 49.63
N VAL A 21 14.47 26.79 49.34
CA VAL A 21 14.07 26.28 48.03
C VAL A 21 12.58 26.56 47.81
N SER A 22 12.27 27.35 46.79
CA SER A 22 10.91 27.54 46.31
C SER A 22 10.45 26.30 45.55
N TRP A 23 9.72 25.41 46.22
CA TRP A 23 9.08 24.27 45.57
C TRP A 23 7.78 24.69 44.92
N PRO A 24 7.51 24.23 43.68
CA PRO A 24 6.26 24.54 43.01
C PRO A 24 5.08 23.96 43.79
N THR A 25 3.99 24.71 43.82
CA THR A 25 2.75 24.23 44.42
C THR A 25 2.08 23.20 43.51
N ARG A 26 1.30 22.26 44.06
CA ARG A 26 0.57 21.25 43.26
C ARG A 26 -0.20 21.82 42.04
N PRO A 27 -0.88 22.98 42.11
CA PRO A 27 -1.50 23.58 40.93
C PRO A 27 -0.48 24.04 39.88
N GLU A 28 0.64 24.68 40.25
CA GLU A 28 1.70 25.10 39.32
C GLU A 28 2.32 23.91 38.57
N THR A 29 2.53 22.78 39.26
CA THR A 29 3.02 21.54 38.65
C THR A 29 2.00 20.92 37.69
N THR A 30 0.70 21.01 38.02
CA THR A 30 -0.38 20.50 37.17
C THR A 30 -0.53 21.35 35.90
N ASP A 31 -0.42 22.68 36.03
CA ASP A 31 -0.45 23.61 34.90
C ASP A 31 0.71 23.36 33.93
N SER A 32 1.92 23.18 34.46
CA SER A 32 3.10 22.83 33.66
C SER A 32 2.93 21.47 32.96
N THR A 33 2.34 20.48 33.65
CA THR A 33 2.05 19.15 33.07
C THR A 33 1.02 19.23 31.94
N LYS A 34 -0.02 20.05 32.10
CA LYS A 34 -1.03 20.29 31.06
C LYS A 34 -0.41 20.89 29.80
N VAL A 35 0.48 21.87 29.95
CA VAL A 35 1.21 22.46 28.81
C VAL A 35 2.06 21.41 28.11
N VAL A 36 2.81 20.58 28.86
CA VAL A 36 3.62 19.50 28.29
C VAL A 36 2.76 18.52 27.50
N ILE A 37 1.62 18.07 28.04
CA ILE A 37 0.70 17.17 27.33
C ILE A 37 0.24 17.78 26.01
N ILE A 38 -0.15 19.05 26.02
CA ILE A 38 -0.59 19.74 24.80
C ILE A 38 0.54 19.79 23.76
N VAL A 39 1.75 20.20 24.17
CA VAL A 39 2.90 20.27 23.28
C VAL A 39 3.25 18.89 22.71
N VAL A 40 3.23 17.84 23.53
CA VAL A 40 3.49 16.47 23.09
C VAL A 40 2.45 16.01 22.05
N LEU A 41 1.17 16.31 22.25
CA LEU A 41 0.13 15.99 21.28
C LEU A 41 0.31 16.73 19.95
N VAL A 42 0.67 18.02 19.99
CA VAL A 42 0.94 18.81 18.79
C VAL A 42 2.14 18.27 18.03
N VAL A 43 3.24 17.97 18.74
CA VAL A 43 4.46 17.42 18.13
C VAL A 43 4.19 16.01 17.57
N ALA A 44 3.48 15.15 18.30
CA ALA A 44 3.13 13.81 17.83
C ALA A 44 2.25 13.85 16.58
N PHE A 45 1.27 14.77 16.54
CA PHE A 45 0.44 14.98 15.36
C PHE A 45 1.26 15.48 14.16
N TYR A 46 2.14 16.46 14.38
CA TYR A 46 3.03 16.97 13.34
C TYR A 46 3.94 15.88 12.78
N LEU A 47 4.64 15.13 13.65
CA LEU A 47 5.50 14.03 13.24
C LEU A 47 4.73 12.94 12.51
N GLY A 48 3.54 12.58 13.00
CA GLY A 48 2.68 11.60 12.32
C GLY A 48 2.32 12.01 10.89
N ILE A 49 2.01 13.29 10.65
CA ILE A 49 1.77 13.79 9.29
C ILE A 49 3.05 13.70 8.44
N VAL A 50 4.18 14.16 8.98
CA VAL A 50 5.46 14.15 8.27
C VAL A 50 5.85 12.72 7.88
N ASP A 51 5.70 11.75 8.79
CA ASP A 51 6.01 10.34 8.56
C ASP A 51 5.09 9.72 7.49
N ILE A 52 3.79 10.05 7.48
CA ILE A 52 2.85 9.59 6.44
C ILE A 52 3.23 10.16 5.07
N VAL A 53 3.55 11.46 5.00
CA VAL A 53 3.93 12.12 3.74
C VAL A 53 5.25 11.58 3.22
N LEU A 54 6.26 11.48 4.09
CA LEU A 54 7.58 11.00 3.73
C LEU A 54 7.54 9.53 3.29
N SER A 55 6.86 8.66 4.04
CA SER A 55 6.76 7.23 3.69
C SER A 55 6.07 7.01 2.35
N ASN A 56 4.96 7.71 2.07
CA ASN A 56 4.29 7.62 0.78
C ASN A 56 5.14 8.19 -0.38
N SER A 57 5.90 9.24 -0.11
CA SER A 57 6.81 9.84 -1.11
C SER A 57 7.96 8.90 -1.46
N VAL A 58 8.58 8.29 -0.45
CA VAL A 58 9.65 7.31 -0.64
C VAL A 58 9.15 6.07 -1.40
N LYS A 59 7.97 5.53 -1.02
CA LYS A 59 7.36 4.41 -1.75
C LYS A 59 7.16 4.73 -3.23
N ARG A 60 6.67 5.93 -3.56
CA ARG A 60 6.52 6.38 -4.95
C ARG A 60 7.84 6.47 -5.71
N ILE A 61 8.88 7.00 -5.08
CA ILE A 61 10.20 7.17 -5.70
C ILE A 61 10.84 5.80 -6.00
N LEU A 62 10.61 4.82 -5.13
CA LEU A 62 11.16 3.47 -5.27
C LEU A 62 10.27 2.52 -6.08
N ASN A 63 9.07 2.95 -6.47
CA ASN A 63 8.11 2.10 -7.16
C ASN A 63 8.64 1.67 -8.53
N SER A 64 8.54 0.38 -8.83
CA SER A 64 8.80 -0.16 -10.17
C SER A 64 7.49 -0.52 -10.88
N ALA A 65 7.54 -0.76 -12.19
CA ALA A 65 6.36 -1.22 -12.91
C ALA A 65 6.05 -2.68 -12.56
N PRO A 66 4.77 -3.07 -12.51
CA PRO A 66 4.40 -4.46 -12.25
C PRO A 66 4.90 -5.36 -13.38
N LYS A 67 4.94 -6.67 -13.14
CA LYS A 67 5.19 -7.67 -14.18
C LYS A 67 3.88 -8.34 -14.58
N ALA A 68 3.42 -8.03 -15.79
CA ALA A 68 2.20 -8.59 -16.34
C ALA A 68 2.42 -10.02 -16.86
N SER A 69 1.54 -10.94 -16.47
CA SER A 69 1.51 -12.30 -16.98
C SER A 69 0.11 -12.87 -16.89
N PHE A 70 -0.29 -13.63 -17.90
CA PHE A 70 -1.53 -14.40 -17.87
C PHE A 70 -1.43 -15.73 -18.59
N GLU A 71 -2.41 -16.58 -18.33
CA GLU A 71 -2.62 -17.87 -18.98
C GLU A 71 -4.01 -17.89 -19.62
N ILE A 72 -4.15 -18.71 -20.67
CA ILE A 72 -5.39 -18.87 -21.43
C ILE A 72 -5.80 -20.33 -21.37
N THR A 73 -7.03 -20.59 -20.91
CA THR A 73 -7.57 -21.95 -20.80
C THR A 73 -8.97 -22.02 -21.39
N PRO A 74 -9.26 -22.93 -22.35
CA PRO A 74 -8.32 -23.86 -22.99
C PRO A 74 -7.37 -23.17 -23.98
N ALA A 75 -6.27 -23.84 -24.37
CA ALA A 75 -5.28 -23.29 -25.31
C ALA A 75 -5.81 -23.12 -26.76
N SER A 76 -6.88 -23.83 -27.10
CA SER A 76 -7.61 -23.73 -28.36
C SER A 76 -9.06 -24.13 -28.16
N GLY A 77 -9.96 -23.61 -28.99
CA GLY A 77 -11.39 -23.91 -28.98
C GLY A 77 -12.06 -23.29 -30.19
N ASP A 78 -13.36 -23.52 -30.36
CA ASP A 78 -14.16 -22.90 -31.43
C ASP A 78 -14.96 -21.69 -30.90
N ILE A 79 -15.86 -21.17 -31.73
CA ILE A 79 -16.73 -20.02 -31.39
C ILE A 79 -17.74 -20.30 -30.25
N ASN A 80 -17.93 -21.56 -29.86
CA ASN A 80 -18.79 -21.93 -28.73
C ASN A 80 -17.97 -22.08 -27.44
N THR A 81 -16.64 -22.05 -27.54
CA THR A 81 -15.74 -22.22 -26.40
C THR A 81 -15.62 -20.90 -25.62
N THR A 82 -15.96 -20.95 -24.34
CA THR A 82 -15.64 -19.87 -23.41
C THR A 82 -14.19 -20.02 -22.94
N PHE A 83 -13.37 -19.03 -23.24
CA PHE A 83 -11.98 -18.99 -22.80
C PHE A 83 -11.86 -18.25 -21.48
N THR A 84 -11.04 -18.77 -20.58
CA THR A 84 -10.65 -18.13 -19.33
C THR A 84 -9.27 -17.51 -19.49
N PHE A 85 -9.15 -16.24 -19.13
CA PHE A 85 -7.94 -15.46 -19.12
C PHE A 85 -7.56 -15.19 -17.68
N ASN A 86 -6.51 -15.83 -17.20
CA ASN A 86 -6.11 -15.76 -15.79
C ASN A 86 -4.80 -14.99 -15.63
N ALA A 87 -4.86 -13.79 -15.05
CA ALA A 87 -3.69 -12.96 -14.76
C ALA A 87 -3.20 -13.04 -13.30
N THR A 88 -3.61 -14.04 -12.51
CA THR A 88 -3.24 -14.13 -11.07
C THR A 88 -1.75 -14.18 -10.82
N ASN A 89 -0.97 -14.68 -11.79
CA ASN A 89 0.49 -14.76 -11.74
C ASN A 89 1.19 -13.41 -12.00
N SER A 90 0.43 -12.34 -12.28
CA SER A 90 0.97 -10.98 -12.32
C SER A 90 1.30 -10.50 -10.92
N TYR A 91 2.51 -9.96 -10.76
CA TYR A 91 3.04 -9.50 -9.48
C TYR A 91 3.76 -8.16 -9.63
N ASP A 92 3.89 -7.46 -8.52
CA ASP A 92 4.74 -6.29 -8.36
C ASP A 92 5.65 -6.53 -7.15
N LYS A 93 6.83 -5.95 -7.14
CA LYS A 93 7.80 -6.21 -6.07
C LYS A 93 7.50 -5.38 -4.81
N GLU A 94 6.93 -4.20 -5.00
CA GLU A 94 6.66 -3.23 -3.94
C GLU A 94 5.19 -3.26 -3.48
N ASP A 95 4.28 -3.72 -4.34
CA ASP A 95 2.84 -3.78 -4.08
C ASP A 95 2.30 -5.19 -3.80
N ASP A 96 1.34 -5.27 -2.88
CA ASP A 96 0.56 -6.48 -2.65
C ASP A 96 -0.25 -6.84 -3.89
N VAL A 97 -0.31 -8.13 -4.22
CA VAL A 97 -1.00 -8.63 -5.40
C VAL A 97 -2.49 -8.25 -5.46
N SER A 98 -3.14 -8.00 -4.33
CA SER A 98 -4.55 -7.58 -4.24
C SER A 98 -4.81 -6.12 -4.60
N LEU A 99 -3.76 -5.30 -4.64
CA LEU A 99 -3.82 -3.90 -5.04
C LEU A 99 -3.69 -3.72 -6.55
N LEU A 100 -3.07 -4.70 -7.24
CA LEU A 100 -2.93 -4.67 -8.69
C LEU A 100 -4.29 -4.73 -9.38
N MET A 101 -4.44 -3.90 -10.40
CA MET A 101 -5.63 -3.87 -11.23
C MET A 101 -5.29 -4.28 -12.67
N VAL A 102 -6.24 -4.89 -13.36
CA VAL A 102 -6.08 -5.37 -14.73
C VAL A 102 -7.16 -4.86 -15.65
N ARG A 103 -6.84 -4.82 -16.93
CA ARG A 103 -7.78 -4.63 -18.03
C ARG A 103 -7.35 -5.39 -19.26
N TRP A 104 -8.33 -5.71 -20.08
CA TRP A 104 -8.23 -6.65 -21.18
C TRP A 104 -8.79 -6.04 -22.45
N ASP A 105 -8.07 -6.30 -23.52
CA ASP A 105 -8.44 -6.01 -24.89
C ASP A 105 -8.23 -7.36 -25.63
N PHE A 106 -9.34 -8.04 -25.94
CA PHE A 106 -9.35 -9.44 -26.34
C PHE A 106 -8.99 -9.64 -27.81
N ASP A 107 -9.17 -8.62 -28.65
CA ASP A 107 -8.87 -8.69 -30.08
C ASP A 107 -7.80 -7.70 -30.54
N ASN A 108 -7.27 -6.88 -29.64
CA ASN A 108 -6.21 -5.89 -29.86
C ASN A 108 -6.62 -4.80 -30.86
N ASP A 109 -7.89 -4.39 -30.83
CA ASP A 109 -8.42 -3.30 -31.65
C ASP A 109 -8.12 -1.90 -31.08
N GLY A 110 -7.59 -1.82 -29.86
CA GLY A 110 -7.27 -0.58 -29.17
C GLY A 110 -8.36 -0.09 -28.22
N ILE A 111 -9.48 -0.81 -28.13
CA ILE A 111 -10.57 -0.59 -27.18
C ILE A 111 -10.42 -1.61 -26.05
N TRP A 112 -10.64 -1.19 -24.81
CA TRP A 112 -10.60 -2.09 -23.65
C TRP A 112 -11.98 -2.73 -23.46
N ASP A 113 -12.03 -4.05 -23.64
CA ASP A 113 -13.26 -4.85 -23.55
C ASP A 113 -13.69 -5.13 -22.11
N TYR A 114 -12.72 -5.38 -21.22
CA TYR A 114 -13.02 -5.79 -19.86
C TYR A 114 -12.02 -5.26 -18.82
N PRO A 115 -12.51 -4.74 -17.68
CA PRO A 115 -13.91 -4.42 -17.41
C PRO A 115 -14.33 -3.14 -18.16
N SER A 116 -15.65 -2.95 -18.34
CA SER A 116 -16.20 -1.71 -18.91
C SER A 116 -15.90 -0.45 -18.08
N SER A 117 -15.55 -0.61 -16.79
CA SER A 117 -15.12 0.48 -15.89
C SER A 117 -13.65 0.90 -16.07
N GLY A 118 -12.91 0.26 -16.98
CA GLY A 118 -11.52 0.56 -17.31
C GLY A 118 -10.49 -0.30 -16.59
N TYR A 119 -10.64 -0.60 -15.29
CA TYR A 119 -9.74 -1.50 -14.54
C TYR A 119 -10.50 -2.30 -13.48
N ALA A 120 -10.12 -3.57 -13.27
CA ALA A 120 -10.69 -4.48 -12.27
C ALA A 120 -9.61 -5.03 -11.33
N LYS A 121 -9.95 -5.25 -10.06
CA LYS A 121 -9.09 -5.99 -9.12
C LYS A 121 -9.14 -7.51 -9.33
N ILE A 122 -10.25 -8.01 -9.90
CA ILE A 122 -10.39 -9.42 -10.26
C ILE A 122 -9.52 -9.66 -11.50
N LYS A 123 -8.52 -10.54 -11.35
CA LYS A 123 -7.51 -10.81 -12.38
C LYS A 123 -7.90 -11.86 -13.41
N SER A 124 -9.07 -12.48 -13.24
CA SER A 124 -9.58 -13.50 -14.16
C SER A 124 -10.78 -12.97 -14.92
N ALA A 125 -10.78 -13.15 -16.24
CA ALA A 125 -11.89 -12.80 -17.11
C ALA A 125 -12.27 -13.98 -18.00
N THR A 126 -13.52 -14.01 -18.46
CA THR A 126 -13.96 -14.97 -19.47
C THR A 126 -14.39 -14.22 -20.73
N HIS A 127 -14.11 -14.80 -21.89
CA HIS A 127 -14.52 -14.23 -23.16
C HIS A 127 -14.81 -15.32 -24.18
N LYS A 128 -15.74 -15.06 -25.09
CA LYS A 128 -16.13 -15.94 -26.19
C LYS A 128 -16.05 -15.17 -27.50
N PHE A 129 -15.19 -15.64 -28.40
CA PHE A 129 -14.99 -15.02 -29.71
C PHE A 129 -16.13 -15.39 -30.66
N SER A 130 -16.58 -14.42 -31.46
CA SER A 130 -17.70 -14.60 -32.38
C SER A 130 -17.28 -15.07 -33.78
N LYS A 131 -15.99 -14.99 -34.11
CA LYS A 131 -15.44 -15.46 -35.40
C LYS A 131 -14.25 -16.37 -35.12
N HIS A 132 -14.03 -17.32 -36.02
CA HIS A 132 -12.81 -18.13 -36.02
C HIS A 132 -11.64 -17.28 -36.56
N GLY A 133 -10.43 -17.56 -36.09
CA GLY A 133 -9.25 -16.79 -36.43
C GLY A 133 -8.18 -16.83 -35.35
N VAL A 134 -7.09 -16.12 -35.58
CA VAL A 134 -6.05 -15.90 -34.57
C VAL A 134 -6.26 -14.53 -33.97
N TYR A 135 -6.45 -14.48 -32.66
CA TYR A 135 -6.59 -13.24 -31.90
C TYR A 135 -5.32 -12.98 -31.10
N THR A 136 -4.98 -11.70 -30.95
CA THR A 136 -3.92 -11.26 -30.05
C THR A 136 -4.58 -10.60 -28.87
N VAL A 137 -4.53 -11.23 -27.70
CA VAL A 137 -5.12 -10.72 -26.47
C VAL A 137 -4.09 -9.87 -25.75
N LYS A 138 -4.48 -8.65 -25.38
CA LYS A 138 -3.67 -7.69 -24.64
C LYS A 138 -4.17 -7.60 -23.20
N LEU A 139 -3.25 -7.85 -22.27
CA LEU A 139 -3.42 -7.56 -20.85
C LEU A 139 -2.62 -6.31 -20.52
N ASN A 140 -3.21 -5.40 -19.74
CA ASN A 140 -2.49 -4.32 -19.07
C ASN A 140 -2.73 -4.42 -17.56
N VAL A 141 -1.65 -4.44 -16.79
CA VAL A 141 -1.66 -4.53 -15.33
C VAL A 141 -1.13 -3.21 -14.78
N LYS A 142 -1.80 -2.66 -13.78
CA LYS A 142 -1.46 -1.38 -13.16
C LYS A 142 -1.32 -1.54 -11.64
N ASP A 143 -0.28 -0.92 -11.09
CA ASP A 143 0.00 -0.89 -9.65
C ASP A 143 -0.81 0.19 -8.91
N SER A 144 -0.58 0.34 -7.60
CA SER A 144 -1.25 1.32 -6.74
C SER A 144 -0.82 2.77 -6.98
N PHE A 145 0.34 2.99 -7.59
CA PHE A 145 0.90 4.30 -7.91
C PHE A 145 0.65 4.75 -9.35
N GLY A 146 0.07 3.88 -10.17
CA GLY A 146 -0.33 4.14 -11.56
C GLY A 146 0.65 3.62 -12.62
N SER A 147 1.80 3.04 -12.25
CA SER A 147 2.69 2.42 -13.23
C SER A 147 2.05 1.15 -13.76
N ASN A 148 2.39 0.79 -15.00
CA ASN A 148 1.76 -0.33 -15.66
C ASN A 148 2.72 -1.08 -16.58
N ASP A 149 2.34 -2.33 -16.85
CA ASP A 149 3.00 -3.21 -17.80
C ASP A 149 1.96 -3.92 -18.68
N THR A 150 2.37 -4.29 -19.88
CA THR A 150 1.50 -4.90 -20.89
C THR A 150 2.12 -6.15 -21.47
N VAL A 151 1.29 -7.19 -21.58
CA VAL A 151 1.67 -8.46 -22.20
C VAL A 151 0.64 -8.86 -23.24
N LEU A 152 1.14 -9.40 -24.36
CA LEU A 152 0.33 -9.89 -25.48
C LEU A 152 0.44 -11.42 -25.56
N ARG A 153 -0.68 -12.11 -25.78
CA ARG A 153 -0.67 -13.54 -26.13
C ARG A 153 -1.63 -13.85 -27.25
N ARG A 154 -1.22 -14.77 -28.12
CA ARG A 154 -2.06 -15.23 -29.22
C ARG A 154 -2.91 -16.42 -28.79
N ILE A 155 -4.15 -16.45 -29.26
CA ILE A 155 -5.07 -17.57 -29.13
C ILE A 155 -5.62 -17.90 -30.51
N THR A 156 -5.80 -19.20 -30.79
CA THR A 156 -6.42 -19.66 -32.05
C THR A 156 -7.83 -20.15 -31.77
N VAL A 157 -8.79 -19.48 -32.40
CA VAL A 157 -10.20 -19.88 -32.41
C VAL A 157 -10.46 -20.65 -33.70
N LEU A 158 -10.75 -21.93 -33.55
CA LEU A 158 -10.97 -22.87 -34.62
C LEU A 158 -12.34 -22.65 -35.27
N LYS A 159 -12.48 -23.08 -36.52
CA LYS A 159 -13.80 -23.22 -37.14
C LYS A 159 -14.62 -24.24 -36.34
N GLN A 160 -15.91 -23.98 -36.19
CA GLN A 160 -16.84 -24.95 -35.62
C GLN A 160 -16.75 -26.26 -36.41
N LYS A 161 -16.54 -27.37 -35.73
CA LYS A 161 -16.73 -28.68 -36.33
C LYS A 161 -18.23 -28.90 -36.46
N ASN A 162 -18.74 -28.87 -37.68
CA ASN A 162 -20.05 -29.44 -37.96
C ASN A 162 -19.91 -30.95 -37.76
N LEU A 163 -20.53 -31.47 -36.70
CA LEU A 163 -20.75 -32.91 -36.54
C LEU A 163 -21.92 -33.34 -37.43
#